data_AF-A0A843XRY0-F1
#
_entry.id   AF-A0A843XRY0-F1
#
_cell.length_a   1.000
_cell.length_b   1.000
_cell.length_c   1.000
_cell.angle_alpha   90.00
_cell.angle_beta   90.00
_cell.angle_gamma   90.00
#
_symmetry.space_group_name_H-M   'P 1'
#
loop_
_entity.id
_entity.type
_entity.pdbx_description
1 polymer ?
#
loop_
_entity_poly.entity_id
_entity_poly.type
_entity_poly.pdbx_seq_one_letter_code
_entity_poly.pdbx_strand_id
1 'polypeptide(L)'
;MEVQELLYQMFMSNHRFTRRSDEVRSRLVWMMITRSNFKHMLYNARKNAHKVSQSADPTLWRERAPTWMRRYYWKTLCNIWAAERWQQTSTTMKVNRAANREANMHTSGSISFATHQSRLENELKRPPTFQEVFDKTHKKKGTNQYISDRAREVASYSQQMTEKYTGEKE
;
A
#
# COMPACT_ATOMS: atom_id res chain seq x y z
N MET A 1 -20.77 -15.00 -4.35
CA MET A 1 -20.90 -13.59 -4.78
C MET A 1 -19.68 -12.83 -4.27
N GLU A 2 -18.87 -12.25 -5.15
CA GLU A 2 -17.66 -11.52 -4.74
C GLU A 2 -18.02 -10.30 -3.88
N VAL A 3 -17.23 -10.04 -2.83
CA VAL A 3 -17.39 -8.88 -1.92
C VAL A 3 -17.46 -7.55 -2.68
N GLN A 4 -16.81 -7.48 -3.84
CA GLN A 4 -16.79 -6.30 -4.72
C GLN A 4 -18.17 -6.00 -5.32
N GLU A 5 -18.89 -7.04 -5.76
CA GLU A 5 -20.23 -6.87 -6.32
C GLU A 5 -21.20 -6.42 -5.23
N LEU A 6 -21.08 -6.97 -4.02
CA LEU A 6 -21.91 -6.55 -2.88
C LEU A 6 -21.67 -5.07 -2.52
N LEU A 7 -20.41 -4.64 -2.47
CA LEU A 7 -20.05 -3.24 -2.18
C LEU A 7 -20.48 -2.28 -3.29
N TYR A 8 -20.44 -2.71 -4.56
CA TYR A 8 -20.92 -1.91 -5.68
C TYR A 8 -22.44 -1.76 -5.66
N GLN A 9 -23.19 -2.85 -5.47
CA GLN A 9 -24.65 -2.81 -5.34
C GLN A 9 -25.09 -1.92 -4.16
N MET A 10 -24.35 -1.96 -3.06
CA MET A 10 -24.56 -1.05 -1.94
C MET A 10 -24.28 0.41 -2.29
N PHE A 11 -23.21 0.71 -3.04
CA PHE A 11 -22.95 2.05 -3.54
C PHE A 11 -24.10 2.56 -4.42
N MET A 12 -24.57 1.74 -5.36
CA MET A 12 -25.70 2.07 -6.23
C MET A 12 -27.00 2.32 -5.44
N SER A 13 -27.25 1.54 -4.38
CA SER A 13 -28.45 1.70 -3.54
C SER A 13 -28.50 3.02 -2.75
N ASN A 14 -27.36 3.68 -2.56
CA ASN A 14 -27.25 4.90 -1.73
C ASN A 14 -26.90 6.15 -2.56
N HIS A 15 -26.63 6.01 -3.86
CA HIS A 15 -26.23 7.12 -4.72
C HIS A 15 -27.29 7.39 -5.79
N ARG A 16 -27.67 8.66 -5.96
CA ARG A 16 -28.63 9.08 -6.99
C ARG A 16 -27.87 9.75 -8.13
N PHE A 17 -27.93 9.15 -9.31
CA PHE A 17 -27.30 9.71 -10.51
C PHE A 17 -28.23 10.71 -11.18
N THR A 18 -27.66 11.83 -11.63
CA THR A 18 -28.42 12.88 -12.32
C THR A 18 -28.74 12.48 -13.76
N ARG A 19 -27.85 11.72 -14.41
CA ARG A 19 -28.04 11.20 -15.77
C ARG A 19 -27.86 9.70 -15.78
N ARG A 20 -28.69 9.01 -16.58
CA ARG A 20 -28.57 7.56 -16.81
C ARG A 20 -27.21 7.17 -17.38
N SER A 21 -26.57 8.04 -18.17
CA SER A 21 -25.20 7.84 -18.66
C SER A 21 -24.17 7.74 -17.53
N ASP A 22 -24.37 8.48 -16.44
CA ASP A 22 -23.46 8.50 -15.30
C ASP A 22 -23.62 7.25 -14.46
N GLU A 23 -24.86 6.76 -14.33
CA GLU A 23 -25.17 5.47 -13.72
C GLU A 23 -24.47 4.33 -14.46
N VAL A 24 -24.52 4.32 -15.80
CA VAL A 24 -23.84 3.31 -16.63
C VAL A 24 -22.32 3.38 -16.48
N ARG A 25 -21.75 4.59 -16.41
CA ARG A 25 -20.29 4.78 -16.21
C ARG A 25 -19.85 4.57 -14.77
N SER A 26 -20.78 4.58 -13.81
CA SER A 26 -20.46 4.51 -12.39
C SER A 26 -19.78 3.20 -12.01
N ARG A 27 -20.12 2.06 -12.64
CA ARG A 27 -19.44 0.79 -12.41
C ARG A 27 -17.97 0.86 -12.80
N LEU A 28 -17.71 1.39 -13.99
CA LEU A 28 -16.35 1.55 -14.50
C LEU A 28 -15.54 2.48 -13.58
N VAL A 29 -16.10 3.63 -13.22
CA VAL A 29 -15.45 4.61 -12.33
C VAL A 29 -15.26 4.04 -10.91
N TRP A 30 -16.24 3.32 -10.38
CA TRP A 30 -16.19 2.70 -9.07
C TRP A 30 -15.13 1.59 -9.03
N MET A 31 -15.07 0.74 -10.05
CA MET A 31 -14.03 -0.28 -10.19
C MET A 31 -12.63 0.33 -10.36
N MET A 32 -12.49 1.46 -11.07
CA MET A 32 -11.21 2.14 -11.26
C MET A 32 -10.73 2.94 -10.04
N ILE A 33 -11.61 3.75 -9.46
CA ILE A 33 -11.28 4.75 -8.43
C ILE A 33 -11.59 4.22 -7.03
N THR A 34 -12.76 3.61 -6.84
CA THR A 34 -13.17 3.20 -5.48
C THR A 34 -12.43 1.95 -5.06
N ARG A 35 -12.14 0.99 -5.95
CA ARG A 35 -11.33 -0.19 -5.59
C ARG A 35 -9.97 0.17 -4.98
N SER A 36 -9.26 1.12 -5.59
CA SER A 36 -7.93 1.56 -5.14
C SER A 36 -8.04 2.42 -3.87
N ASN A 37 -9.05 3.29 -3.78
CA ASN A 37 -9.20 4.24 -2.69
C ASN A 37 -10.01 3.71 -1.49
N PHE A 38 -10.81 2.64 -1.63
CA PHE A 38 -11.69 2.14 -0.57
C PHE A 38 -10.89 1.71 0.65
N LYS A 39 -9.73 1.06 0.44
CA LYS A 39 -8.78 0.75 1.51
C LYS A 39 -8.35 2.01 2.26
N HIS A 40 -8.08 3.10 1.54
CA HIS A 40 -7.68 4.37 2.13
C HIS A 40 -8.84 5.06 2.85
N MET A 41 -10.06 5.02 2.30
CA MET A 41 -11.28 5.51 2.94
C MET A 41 -11.56 4.78 4.26
N LEU A 42 -11.45 3.44 4.27
CA LEU A 42 -11.57 2.64 5.49
C LEU A 42 -10.49 2.98 6.53
N TYR A 43 -9.25 3.15 6.08
CA TYR A 43 -8.16 3.59 6.94
C TYR A 43 -8.48 4.94 7.61
N ASN A 44 -8.96 5.92 6.85
CA ASN A 44 -9.32 7.24 7.37
C ASN A 44 -10.52 7.18 8.32
N ALA A 45 -11.55 6.37 8.00
CA ALA A 45 -12.68 6.15 8.90
C ALA A 45 -12.23 5.54 10.23
N ARG A 46 -11.38 4.52 10.20
CA ARG A 46 -10.81 3.90 11.40
C ARG A 46 -9.97 4.89 12.22
N LYS A 47 -9.13 5.68 11.55
CA LYS A 47 -8.31 6.72 12.18
C LYS A 47 -9.18 7.78 12.86
N ASN A 48 -10.28 8.20 12.22
CA ASN A 48 -11.22 9.15 12.80
C ASN A 48 -11.93 8.54 14.02
N ALA A 49 -12.45 7.32 13.89
CA ALA A 49 -13.12 6.64 15.01
C ALA A 49 -12.21 6.49 16.22
N HIS A 50 -10.95 6.08 16.03
CA HIS A 50 -9.93 6.06 17.07
C HIS A 50 -9.72 7.42 17.72
N LYS A 51 -9.61 8.50 16.92
CA LYS A 51 -9.43 9.87 17.43
C LYS A 51 -10.61 10.32 18.28
N VAL A 52 -11.84 10.05 17.82
CA VAL A 52 -13.07 10.46 18.50
C VAL A 52 -13.34 9.63 19.75
N SER A 53 -13.08 8.32 19.71
CA SER A 53 -13.27 7.43 20.87
C SER A 53 -12.10 7.48 21.85
N GLN A 54 -10.98 8.11 21.49
CA GLN A 54 -9.72 8.12 22.24
C GLN A 54 -9.25 6.71 22.66
N SER A 55 -9.57 5.70 21.86
CA SER A 55 -9.28 4.31 22.18
C SER A 55 -8.91 3.52 20.94
N ALA A 56 -7.94 2.62 21.12
CA ALA A 56 -7.53 1.65 20.11
C ALA A 56 -8.48 0.45 20.00
N ASP A 57 -9.43 0.30 20.93
CA ASP A 57 -10.40 -0.79 20.94
C ASP A 57 -11.50 -0.57 19.87
N PRO A 58 -11.57 -1.43 18.84
CA PRO A 58 -12.59 -1.30 17.80
C PRO A 58 -14.02 -1.46 18.28
N THR A 59 -14.25 -2.11 19.44
CA THR A 59 -15.61 -2.27 19.99
C THR A 59 -16.23 -0.92 20.36
N LEU A 60 -15.41 0.05 20.76
CA LEU A 60 -15.82 1.41 21.12
C LEU A 60 -16.06 2.29 19.89
N TRP A 61 -15.69 1.82 18.69
CA TRP A 61 -15.91 2.55 17.44
C TRP A 61 -17.31 2.33 16.87
N ARG A 62 -18.08 1.35 17.35
CA ARG A 62 -19.36 0.89 16.74
C ARG A 62 -20.40 1.98 16.50
N GLU A 63 -20.45 3.00 17.36
CA GLU A 63 -21.38 4.13 17.23
C GLU A 63 -20.78 5.34 16.47
N ARG A 64 -19.56 5.21 15.96
CA ARG A 64 -18.80 6.25 15.25
C ARG A 64 -18.70 5.97 13.75
N ALA A 65 -19.79 5.48 13.17
CA ALA A 65 -19.84 5.16 11.74
C ALA A 65 -19.60 6.43 10.89
N PRO A 66 -18.80 6.34 9.81
CA PRO A 66 -18.65 7.46 8.90
C PRO A 66 -19.96 7.72 8.13
N THR A 67 -20.20 8.97 7.74
CA THR A 67 -21.45 9.40 7.08
C THR A 67 -21.77 8.64 5.79
N TRP A 68 -20.74 8.18 5.09
CA TRP A 68 -20.84 7.44 3.83
C TRP A 68 -21.07 5.93 4.01
N MET A 69 -21.05 5.39 5.24
CA MET A 69 -21.26 3.96 5.51
C MET A 69 -22.45 3.75 6.44
N ARG A 70 -23.34 2.81 6.10
CA ARG A 70 -24.43 2.44 7.00
C ARG A 70 -23.89 1.84 8.30
N ARG A 71 -24.51 2.21 9.42
CA ARG A 71 -24.14 1.77 10.77
C ARG A 71 -24.00 0.25 10.89
N TYR A 72 -24.90 -0.51 10.26
CA TYR A 72 -24.85 -1.97 10.26
C TYR A 72 -23.49 -2.51 9.78
N TYR A 73 -23.05 -2.09 8.59
CA TYR A 73 -21.77 -2.56 8.03
C TYR A 73 -20.57 -2.08 8.83
N TRP A 74 -20.63 -0.85 9.35
CA TRP A 74 -19.58 -0.33 10.23
C TRP A 74 -19.46 -1.17 11.51
N LYS A 75 -20.57 -1.52 12.16
CA LYS A 75 -20.59 -2.40 13.33
C LYS A 75 -19.99 -3.77 13.03
N THR A 76 -20.34 -4.36 11.89
CA THR A 76 -19.75 -5.62 11.43
C THR A 76 -18.23 -5.51 11.24
N LEU A 77 -17.75 -4.43 10.61
CA LEU A 77 -16.30 -4.19 10.47
C LEU A 77 -15.60 -4.01 11.80
N CYS A 78 -16.20 -3.25 12.74
CA CYS A 78 -15.68 -3.10 14.10
C CYS A 78 -15.56 -4.45 14.82
N ASN A 79 -16.55 -5.34 14.67
CA ASN A 79 -16.49 -6.68 15.25
C ASN A 79 -15.37 -7.53 14.61
N ILE A 80 -15.19 -7.44 13.28
CA ILE A 80 -14.08 -8.11 12.58
C ILE A 80 -12.72 -7.59 13.07
N TRP A 81 -12.58 -6.27 13.25
CA TRP A 81 -11.33 -5.69 13.76
C TRP A 81 -11.11 -5.98 15.24
N ALA A 82 -12.17 -6.14 16.04
CA ALA A 82 -12.08 -6.54 17.43
C ALA A 82 -11.74 -8.03 17.61
N ALA A 83 -11.95 -8.86 16.57
CA ALA A 83 -11.65 -10.27 16.63
C ALA A 83 -10.15 -10.51 16.91
N GLU A 84 -9.87 -11.45 17.81
CA GLU A 84 -8.52 -11.75 18.28
C GLU A 84 -7.54 -12.04 17.14
N ARG A 85 -7.93 -12.89 16.19
CA ARG A 85 -7.14 -13.21 15.00
C ARG A 85 -6.70 -11.96 14.23
N TRP A 86 -7.60 -10.98 14.08
CA TRP A 86 -7.28 -9.74 13.38
C TRP A 86 -6.31 -8.89 14.19
N GLN A 87 -6.53 -8.76 15.50
CA GLN A 87 -5.65 -7.99 16.41
C GLN A 87 -4.24 -8.58 16.49
N GLN A 88 -4.11 -9.90 16.59
CA GLN A 88 -2.83 -10.60 16.56
C GLN A 88 -2.10 -10.31 15.24
N THR A 89 -2.76 -10.51 14.10
CA THR A 89 -2.18 -10.22 12.77
C THR A 89 -1.74 -8.75 12.66
N SER A 90 -2.58 -7.82 13.09
CA SER A 90 -2.29 -6.38 13.06
C SER A 90 -1.07 -6.03 13.91
N THR A 91 -0.97 -6.59 15.11
CA THR A 91 0.14 -6.38 16.05
C THR A 91 1.43 -6.97 15.50
N THR A 92 1.42 -8.22 15.03
CA THR A 92 2.59 -8.85 14.41
C THR A 92 3.08 -8.06 13.19
N MET A 93 2.18 -7.63 12.31
CA MET A 93 2.55 -6.79 11.17
C MET A 93 3.12 -5.43 11.59
N LYS A 94 2.63 -4.85 12.70
CA LYS A 94 3.18 -3.61 13.26
C LYS A 94 4.59 -3.82 13.80
N VAL A 95 4.82 -4.89 14.55
CA VAL A 95 6.14 -5.27 15.07
C VAL A 95 7.12 -5.54 13.93
N ASN A 96 6.73 -6.33 12.93
CA ASN A 96 7.58 -6.63 11.77
C ASN A 96 8.01 -5.37 11.00
N ARG A 97 7.09 -4.41 10.83
CA ARG A 97 7.40 -3.11 10.22
C ARG A 97 8.33 -2.25 11.08
N ALA A 98 8.19 -2.31 12.40
CA ALA A 98 9.04 -1.55 13.31
C ALA A 98 10.46 -2.15 13.39
N ALA A 99 10.57 -3.48 13.43
CA ALA A 99 11.84 -4.21 13.47
C ALA A 99 12.68 -4.00 12.21
N ASN A 100 12.04 -3.94 11.04
CA ASN A 100 12.72 -3.83 9.75
C ASN A 100 12.46 -2.48 9.08
N ARG A 101 12.53 -1.38 9.84
CA ARG A 101 12.24 -0.04 9.31
C ARG A 101 13.16 0.32 8.13
N GLU A 102 14.43 -0.05 8.22
CA GLU A 102 15.44 0.24 7.20
C GLU A 102 15.29 -0.58 5.92
N ALA A 103 14.76 -1.80 6.01
CA ALA A 103 14.52 -2.66 4.86
C ALA A 103 13.33 -2.20 4.00
N ASN A 104 12.43 -1.39 4.56
CA ASN A 104 11.24 -0.88 3.88
C ASN A 104 11.43 0.53 3.31
N MET A 105 12.61 1.13 3.45
CA MET A 105 12.86 2.50 3.01
C MET A 105 13.31 2.49 1.54
N HIS A 106 12.57 3.18 0.67
CA HIS A 106 12.91 3.42 -0.72
C HIS A 106 12.45 4.83 -1.13
N THR A 107 13.11 5.47 -2.09
CA THR A 107 12.81 6.85 -2.54
C THR A 107 11.89 6.88 -3.77
N SER A 108 11.55 5.71 -4.32
CA SER A 108 10.75 5.53 -5.54
C SER A 108 9.32 6.06 -5.49
N GLY A 109 8.80 6.39 -4.31
CA GLY A 109 7.38 6.70 -4.11
C GLY A 109 6.48 5.54 -4.55
N SER A 110 5.28 5.85 -5.06
CA SER A 110 4.31 4.84 -5.54
C SER A 110 4.62 4.30 -6.94
N ILE A 111 5.79 4.57 -7.50
CA ILE A 111 6.19 4.13 -8.83
C ILE A 111 6.84 2.75 -8.73
N SER A 112 6.41 1.81 -9.58
CA SER A 112 6.93 0.45 -9.56
C SER A 112 8.40 0.39 -10.00
N PHE A 113 9.11 -0.64 -9.52
CA PHE A 113 10.50 -0.91 -9.92
C PHE A 113 10.63 -1.11 -11.44
N ALA A 114 9.68 -1.82 -12.07
CA ALA A 114 9.62 -1.99 -13.52
C ALA A 114 9.47 -0.66 -14.29
N THR A 115 8.70 0.29 -13.73
CA THR A 115 8.58 1.63 -14.33
C THR A 115 9.89 2.40 -14.20
N HIS A 116 10.57 2.30 -13.06
CA HIS A 116 11.91 2.89 -12.88
C HIS A 116 12.93 2.29 -13.83
N GLN A 117 12.91 0.96 -14.00
CA GLN A 117 13.75 0.25 -14.96
C GLN A 117 13.50 0.72 -16.40
N SER A 118 12.25 0.78 -16.83
CA SER A 118 11.89 1.23 -18.19
C SER A 118 12.32 2.68 -18.46
N ARG A 119 12.19 3.56 -17.45
CA ARG A 119 12.66 4.95 -17.55
C ARG A 119 14.17 5.01 -17.68
N LEU A 120 14.87 4.21 -16.88
CA LEU A 120 16.33 4.17 -16.87
C LEU A 120 16.90 3.57 -18.16
N GLU A 121 16.24 2.56 -18.74
CA GLU A 121 16.59 2.02 -20.05
C GLU A 121 16.47 3.08 -21.16
N ASN A 122 15.41 3.88 -21.13
CA ASN A 122 15.24 4.99 -22.06
C ASN A 122 16.27 6.11 -21.87
N GLU A 123 16.72 6.37 -20.64
CA GLU A 123 17.78 7.32 -20.30
C GLU A 123 19.15 6.80 -20.79
N LEU A 124 19.48 5.54 -20.54
CA LEU A 124 20.79 4.94 -20.84
C LEU A 124 20.93 4.42 -22.28
N LYS A 125 19.81 4.28 -23.02
CA LYS A 125 19.74 3.64 -24.35
C LYS A 125 20.29 2.20 -24.37
N ARG A 126 20.25 1.54 -23.22
CA ARG A 126 20.61 0.13 -23.03
C ARG A 126 19.86 -0.43 -21.82
N PRO A 127 19.73 -1.77 -21.70
CA PRO A 127 19.20 -2.39 -20.50
C PRO A 127 20.01 -1.96 -19.26
N PRO A 128 19.35 -1.42 -18.21
CA PRO A 128 20.02 -1.09 -16.96
C PRO A 128 20.30 -2.35 -16.16
N THR A 129 21.40 -2.34 -15.42
CA THR A 129 21.74 -3.39 -14.46
C THR A 129 20.83 -3.30 -13.24
N PHE A 130 20.70 -4.41 -12.50
CA PHE A 130 19.96 -4.41 -11.23
C PHE A 130 20.51 -3.35 -10.25
N GLN A 131 21.84 -3.19 -10.19
CA GLN A 131 22.47 -2.20 -9.32
C GLN A 131 22.09 -0.77 -9.69
N GLU A 132 22.04 -0.43 -10.97
CA GLU A 132 21.65 0.91 -11.43
C GLU A 132 20.20 1.24 -11.07
N VAL A 133 19.29 0.28 -11.23
CA VAL A 133 17.89 0.47 -10.82
C VAL A 133 17.77 0.53 -9.29
N PHE A 134 18.54 -0.29 -8.57
CA PHE A 134 18.58 -0.26 -7.11
C PHE A 134 19.09 1.08 -6.57
N ASP A 135 20.18 1.60 -7.13
CA ASP A 135 20.76 2.90 -6.78
C ASP A 135 19.77 4.05 -7.00
N LYS A 136 19.08 4.06 -8.14
CA LYS A 136 18.04 5.06 -8.46
C LYS A 136 16.92 5.07 -7.43
N THR A 137 16.63 3.93 -6.81
CA THR A 137 15.49 3.71 -5.91
C THR A 137 15.84 3.75 -4.42
N HIS A 138 17.13 3.64 -4.07
CA HIS A 138 17.60 3.53 -2.69
C HIS A 138 18.70 4.54 -2.30
N LYS A 139 19.08 5.46 -3.19
CA LYS A 139 19.91 6.62 -2.86
C LYS A 139 19.07 7.88 -2.66
N LYS A 140 19.58 8.80 -1.83
CA LYS A 140 18.96 10.12 -1.63
C LYS A 140 19.15 10.96 -2.89
N LYS A 141 18.09 11.66 -3.34
CA LYS A 141 18.18 12.53 -4.52
C LYS A 141 19.21 13.64 -4.29
N GLY A 142 20.12 13.83 -5.25
CA GLY A 142 21.16 14.86 -5.17
C GLY A 142 22.37 14.47 -4.32
N THR A 143 22.41 13.26 -3.76
CA THR A 143 23.62 12.71 -3.13
C THR A 143 23.87 11.30 -3.65
N ASN A 144 25.09 10.79 -3.45
CA ASN A 144 25.41 9.39 -3.78
C ASN A 144 25.27 8.46 -2.55
N GLN A 145 24.56 8.91 -1.51
CA GLN A 145 24.41 8.18 -0.25
C GLN A 145 23.15 7.33 -0.24
N TYR A 146 23.28 6.09 0.24
CA TYR A 146 22.14 5.21 0.50
C TYR A 146 21.26 5.78 1.62
N ILE A 147 19.96 5.50 1.52
CA ILE A 147 18.96 5.95 2.49
C ILE A 147 19.04 5.21 3.82
N SER A 148 19.48 3.95 3.83
CA SER A 148 19.64 3.11 5.02
C SER A 148 20.95 2.32 4.98
N ASP A 149 21.42 1.87 6.15
CA ASP A 149 22.57 0.98 6.25
C ASP A 149 22.26 -0.36 5.58
N ARG A 150 21.02 -0.85 5.72
CA ARG A 150 20.55 -2.04 5.00
C ARG A 150 20.65 -1.90 3.48
N ALA A 151 20.29 -0.75 2.91
CA ALA A 151 20.41 -0.53 1.47
C ALA A 151 21.88 -0.56 1.01
N ARG A 152 22.79 -0.01 1.85
CA ARG A 152 24.24 -0.09 1.60
C ARG A 152 24.74 -1.54 1.63
N GLU A 153 24.29 -2.33 2.61
CA GLU A 153 24.65 -3.75 2.75
C GLU A 153 24.18 -4.57 1.54
N VAL A 154 22.92 -4.39 1.10
CA VAL A 154 22.38 -5.08 -0.09
C VAL A 154 23.16 -4.72 -1.35
N ALA A 155 23.55 -3.45 -1.51
CA ALA A 155 24.37 -3.01 -2.64
C ALA A 155 25.80 -3.59 -2.61
N SER A 156 26.38 -3.84 -1.43
CA SER A 156 27.66 -4.56 -1.34
C SER A 156 27.51 -6.06 -1.64
N TYR A 157 26.38 -6.67 -1.26
CA TYR A 157 26.14 -8.09 -1.49
C TYR A 157 25.99 -8.44 -2.97
N SER A 158 25.33 -7.59 -3.77
CA SER A 158 25.22 -7.77 -5.22
C SER A 158 26.60 -7.77 -5.90
N GLN A 159 27.51 -6.90 -5.45
CA GLN A 159 28.89 -6.84 -5.94
C GLN A 159 29.66 -8.11 -5.56
N GLN A 160 29.61 -8.52 -4.30
CA GLN A 160 30.26 -9.75 -3.81
C GLN A 160 29.74 -11.02 -4.52
N MET A 161 28.44 -11.08 -4.80
CA MET A 161 27.85 -12.19 -5.57
C MET A 161 28.32 -12.18 -7.02
N THR A 162 28.43 -11.00 -7.63
CA THR A 162 28.98 -10.90 -8.99
C THR A 162 30.42 -11.41 -9.00
N GLU A 163 31.28 -10.95 -8.08
CA GLU A 163 32.67 -11.41 -7.94
C GLU A 163 32.77 -12.92 -7.69
N LYS A 164 31.99 -13.46 -6.76
CA LYS A 164 32.02 -14.90 -6.43
C LYS A 164 31.63 -15.80 -7.60
N TYR A 165 30.66 -15.40 -8.42
CA TYR A 165 30.15 -16.21 -9.52
C TYR A 165 30.75 -15.86 -10.89
N THR A 166 31.58 -14.81 -10.97
CA THR A 166 32.33 -14.43 -12.19
C THR A 166 33.85 -14.52 -12.03
N GLY A 167 34.35 -14.66 -10.79
CA GLY A 167 35.77 -14.68 -10.44
C GLY A 167 36.39 -16.06 -10.22
N GLU A 168 36.04 -17.05 -11.04
CA GLU A 168 36.83 -18.29 -11.18
C GLU A 168 37.03 -18.59 -12.67
N LYS A 169 38.08 -18.00 -13.26
CA LYS A 169 38.86 -18.56 -14.37
C LYS A 169 40.21 -17.82 -14.45
N GLU A 170 41.18 -18.26 -13.64
CA GLU A 170 42.58 -18.32 -14.06
C GLU A 170 43.15 -19.68 -13.61
#